data_AF-A0A924WD70-F1
#
_entry.id   AF-A0A924WD70-F1
#
_cell.length_a   1.000
_cell.length_b   1.000
_cell.length_c   1.000
_cell.angle_alpha   90.00
_cell.angle_beta   90.00
_cell.angle_gamma   90.00
#
_symmetry.space_group_name_H-M   'P 1'
#
loop_
_entity.id
_entity.type
_entity.pdbx_description
1 polymer ?
#
loop_
_entity_poly.entity_id
_entity_poly.type
_entity_poly.pdbx_seq_one_letter_code
_entity_poly.pdbx_strand_id
1 'polypeptide(L)' 'QLYMVNLDGSGLEQITSESIFNSFPMFSPDGKKISWSSNRNNHGTRDTNVFVADWVD' A
#
# COMPACT_ATOMS: atom_id res chain seq x y z
N GLN A 1 2.11 -1.05 -8.02
CA GLN A 1 2.59 -1.80 -6.84
C GLN A 1 3.29 -0.83 -5.92
N LEU A 2 3.17 -1.06 -4.61
CA LEU A 2 3.82 -0.27 -3.57
C LEU A 2 5.08 -0.96 -3.08
N TYR A 3 6.14 -0.18 -2.96
CA TYR A 3 7.44 -0.58 -2.44
C TYR A 3 7.89 0.42 -1.37
N MET A 4 8.70 -0.06 -0.45
CA MET A 4 9.38 0.73 0.56
C MET A 4 10.89 0.59 0.38
N VAL A 5 11.63 1.64 0.67
CA VAL A 5 13.09 1.67 0.62
C VAL A 5 13.60 2.62 1.69
N ASN A 6 14.76 2.31 2.27
CA ASN A 6 15.44 3.20 3.20
C ASN A 6 15.90 4.48 2.49
N LEU A 7 16.13 5.56 3.26
CA LEU A 7 16.59 6.84 2.72
C LEU A 7 17.97 6.76 2.02
N ASP A 8 18.78 5.77 2.39
CA ASP A 8 20.07 5.49 1.76
C ASP A 8 19.96 4.63 0.49
N GLY A 9 18.75 4.22 0.10
CA GLY A 9 18.48 3.37 -1.05
C GLY A 9 18.60 1.88 -0.78
N SER A 10 18.95 1.46 0.44
CA SER A 10 18.97 0.04 0.84
C SER A 10 17.59 -0.47 1.25
N GLY A 11 17.46 -1.79 1.47
CA GLY A 11 16.26 -2.36 2.08
C GLY A 11 15.00 -2.24 1.23
N LEU A 12 15.10 -2.45 -0.10
CA LEU A 12 13.93 -2.47 -0.97
C LEU A 12 12.99 -3.62 -0.58
N GLU A 13 11.75 -3.29 -0.23
CA GLU A 13 10.72 -4.23 0.18
C GLU A 13 9.45 -4.03 -0.65
N GLN A 14 8.82 -5.12 -1.07
CA GLN A 14 7.53 -5.10 -1.76
C GLN A 14 6.37 -5.22 -0.76
N ILE A 15 5.55 -4.18 -0.66
CA ILE A 15 4.43 -4.12 0.30
C ILE A 15 3.14 -4.72 -0.25
N THR A 16 2.97 -4.69 -1.58
CA THR A 16 1.77 -5.23 -2.25
C THR A 16 2.20 -6.10 -3.42
N SER A 17 1.61 -7.28 -3.54
CA SER A 17 1.93 -8.27 -4.58
C SER A 17 0.79 -8.57 -5.56
N GLU A 18 -0.44 -8.13 -5.26
CA GLU A 18 -1.58 -8.38 -6.14
C GLU A 18 -1.52 -7.49 -7.38
N SER A 19 -1.58 -8.11 -8.57
CA SER A 19 -1.34 -7.51 -9.90
C SER A 19 -2.50 -6.62 -10.40
N ILE A 20 -2.80 -5.59 -9.62
CA ILE A 20 -3.86 -4.62 -9.86
C ILE A 20 -3.42 -3.26 -9.32
N PHE A 21 -4.09 -2.18 -9.72
CA PHE A 21 -3.73 -0.82 -9.35
C PHE A 21 -3.58 -0.68 -7.82
N ASN A 22 -2.46 -0.09 -7.38
CA ASN A 22 -2.13 0.21 -5.99
C ASN A 22 -1.38 1.56 -5.98
N SER A 23 -1.91 2.58 -5.31
CA SER A 23 -1.36 3.95 -5.32
C SER A 23 -1.70 4.74 -4.06
N PHE A 24 -1.05 5.90 -3.92
CA PHE A 24 -1.28 6.90 -2.88
C PHE A 24 -1.11 6.38 -1.45
N PRO A 25 0.02 5.73 -1.12
CA PRO A 25 0.27 5.26 0.24
C PRO A 25 0.46 6.42 1.20
N MET A 26 -0.13 6.33 2.40
CA MET A 26 0.09 7.26 3.49
C MET A 26 0.14 6.51 4.82
N PHE A 27 1.19 6.76 5.61
CA PHE A 27 1.25 6.32 7.01
C PHE A 27 0.37 7.19 7.90
N SER A 28 -0.20 6.59 8.96
CA SER A 28 -0.82 7.34 10.04
C SER A 28 0.22 8.21 10.77
N PRO A 29 -0.18 9.31 11.43
CA PRO A 29 0.76 10.18 12.14
C PRO A 29 1.60 9.48 13.22
N ASP A 30 1.08 8.40 13.80
CA ASP A 30 1.77 7.58 14.79
C ASP A 30 2.55 6.40 14.19
N GLY A 31 2.57 6.26 12.86
CA GLY A 31 3.28 5.22 12.13
C GLY A 31 2.69 3.81 12.24
N LYS A 32 1.58 3.62 12.97
CA LYS A 32 1.04 2.28 13.27
C LYS A 32 0.18 1.69 12.17
N LYS A 33 -0.20 2.49 11.17
CA LYS A 33 -1.06 2.05 10.07
C LYS A 33 -0.58 2.63 8.75
N ILE A 34 -0.86 1.91 7.68
CA ILE A 34 -0.73 2.39 6.32
C ILE A 34 -2.08 2.37 5.62
N SER A 35 -2.37 3.42 4.88
CA SER A 35 -3.54 3.52 4.00
C SER A 35 -3.12 3.63 2.53
N TRP A 36 -3.91 3.08 1.62
CA TRP A 36 -3.66 3.16 0.18
C TRP A 36 -4.93 2.92 -0.64
N SER A 37 -4.92 3.38 -1.89
CA SER A 37 -5.98 3.10 -2.87
C SER A 37 -5.64 1.86 -3.68
N SER A 38 -6.62 0.97 -3.87
CA SER A 38 -6.48 -0.25 -4.66
C SER A 38 -7.76 -0.63 -5.39
N ASN A 39 -7.60 -1.30 -6.54
CA ASN A 39 -8.72 -1.90 -7.28
C ASN A 39 -8.96 -3.37 -6.89
N ARG A 40 -8.36 -3.82 -5.78
CA ARG A 40 -8.57 -5.20 -5.32
C ARG A 40 -9.98 -5.39 -4.83
N ASN A 41 -10.47 -6.61 -5.03
CA ASN A 41 -11.82 -7.02 -4.68
C ASN A 41 -12.90 -6.11 -5.29
N ASN A 42 -12.63 -5.49 -6.44
CA ASN A 42 -13.63 -4.65 -7.12
C ASN A 42 -14.63 -5.45 -7.98
N HIS A 43 -14.54 -6.79 -7.98
CA HIS A 43 -15.41 -7.70 -8.73
C HIS A 43 -15.54 -7.37 -10.24
N GLY A 44 -14.48 -6.84 -10.86
CA GLY A 44 -14.46 -6.47 -12.28
C GLY A 44 -15.12 -5.12 -12.59
N THR A 45 -15.52 -4.37 -11.58
CA THR A 45 -16.02 -2.99 -11.73
C THR A 45 -14.87 -2.00 -11.92
N ARG A 46 -15.17 -0.70 -11.87
CA ARG A 46 -14.18 0.39 -11.92
C ARG A 46 -13.91 1.00 -10.54
N ASP A 47 -14.37 0.33 -9.49
CA ASP A 47 -14.25 0.85 -8.13
C ASP A 47 -12.78 0.93 -7.70
N THR A 48 -12.46 2.04 -7.06
CA THR A 48 -11.20 2.25 -6.34
C THR A 48 -11.53 2.35 -4.86
N ASN A 49 -11.03 1.40 -4.09
CA ASN A 49 -11.30 1.29 -2.66
C ASN A 49 -10.10 1.80 -1.86
N VAL A 50 -10.37 2.36 -0.68
CA VAL A 50 -9.35 2.71 0.30
C VAL A 50 -9.18 1.56 1.27
N PHE A 51 -7.94 1.14 1.44
CA PHE A 51 -7.57 0.10 2.40
C PHE A 51 -6.74 0.70 3.52
N VAL A 52 -6.83 0.09 4.69
CA VAL A 52 -6.01 0.39 5.85
C VAL A 52 -5.51 -0.93 6.42
N ALA A 53 -4.23 -0.99 6.77
CA ALA A 53 -3.63 -2.12 7.46
C ALA A 53 -2.81 -1.64 8.66
N ASP A 54 -2.69 -2.51 9.67
CA ASP A 54 -1.71 -2.33 10.73
C ASP A 54 -0.31 -2.49 10.15
N TRP A 55 0.59 -1.60 10.55
CA TRP A 55 2.00 -1.67 10.22
C TRP A 55 2.74 -2.36 11.36
N VAL A 56 3.53 -3.38 11.02
CA VAL A 56 4.33 -4.18 11.95
C VAL A 56 5.74 -4.25 11.37
N ASP A 57 6.72 -3.76 12.13
CA ASP A 57 8.15 -3.83 11.80
C ASP A 57 8.72 -5.24 11.97
#